data_AF-A0A6J4S561-F1
#
_entry.id   AF-A0A6J4S561-F1
#
_cell.length_a   1.000
_cell.length_b   1.000
_cell.length_c   1.000
_cell.angle_alpha   90.00
_cell.angle_beta   90.00
_cell.angle_gamma   90.00
#
_symmetry.space_group_name_H-M   'P 1'
#
loop_
_entity.id
_entity.type
_entity.pdbx_description
1 polymer ?
#
loop_
_entity_poly.entity_id
_entity_poly.type
_entity_poly.pdbx_seq_one_letter_code
_entity_poly.pdbx_strand_id
1 'polypeptide(L)'
;ERAQATPAEQAMLDAAMRYDQQLSGYYKLQNTRPQLIGFSLADSPVGLAAWIYALFQDVSDSGGDPESVFSADALLDDIMMYWLPNTGASSARLYWEGMREMMKGGMPSSPMRTPAGISMFPGEQLRLSRRWAERRFADLVHFNELEQGGHFAALEQPASFVDEVRSTFRTLR
;
A
#
# COMPACT_ATOMS: atom_id res chain seq x y z
N GLU A 1 -0.28 -23.15 -2.31
CA GLU A 1 0.58 -22.09 -2.88
C GLU A 1 1.98 -22.06 -2.26
N ARG A 2 2.11 -21.96 -0.93
CA ARG A 2 3.42 -21.96 -0.24
C ARG A 2 4.33 -23.15 -0.57
N ALA A 3 3.77 -24.36 -0.68
CA ALA A 3 4.52 -25.56 -1.04
C ALA A 3 5.13 -25.54 -2.46
N GLN A 4 4.68 -24.63 -3.33
CA GLN A 4 5.18 -24.45 -4.71
C GLN A 4 5.85 -23.08 -4.88
N ALA A 5 6.09 -22.35 -3.80
CA ALA A 5 6.71 -21.03 -3.85
C ALA A 5 8.22 -21.16 -4.11
N THR A 6 8.75 -20.33 -5.01
CA THR A 6 10.20 -20.14 -5.11
C THR A 6 10.74 -19.50 -3.81
N PRO A 7 12.06 -19.50 -3.56
CA PRO A 7 12.62 -18.80 -2.39
C PRO A 7 12.23 -17.31 -2.32
N ALA A 8 12.20 -16.61 -3.47
CA ALA A 8 11.76 -15.22 -3.54
C ALA A 8 10.27 -15.07 -3.18
N GLU A 9 9.41 -15.95 -3.72
CA GLU A 9 7.99 -15.97 -3.38
C GLU A 9 7.74 -16.32 -1.91
N GLN A 10 8.56 -17.21 -1.32
CA GLN A 10 8.49 -17.52 0.09
C GLN A 10 8.80 -16.29 0.95
N ALA A 11 9.84 -15.51 0.59
CA ALA A 11 10.15 -14.25 1.25
C ALA A 11 9.04 -13.20 1.09
N MET A 12 8.35 -13.16 -0.06
CA MET A 12 7.17 -12.30 -0.25
C MET A 12 6.01 -12.71 0.67
N LEU A 13 5.73 -14.01 0.80
CA LEU A 13 4.70 -14.53 1.71
C LEU A 13 5.05 -14.25 3.18
N ASP A 14 6.32 -14.41 3.56
CA ASP A 14 6.77 -14.13 4.92
C ASP A 14 6.69 -12.65 5.27
N ALA A 15 7.00 -11.76 4.31
CA ALA A 15 6.81 -10.31 4.47
C ALA A 15 5.32 -9.96 4.66
N ALA A 16 4.43 -10.52 3.84
CA ALA A 16 2.99 -10.32 3.98
C ALA A 16 2.45 -10.84 5.32
N MET A 17 2.93 -12.00 5.78
CA MET A 17 2.58 -12.53 7.11
C MET A 17 3.07 -11.62 8.24
N ARG A 18 4.30 -11.11 8.16
CA ARG A 18 4.85 -10.17 9.15
C ARG A 18 4.02 -8.89 9.20
N TYR A 19 3.69 -8.32 8.04
CA TYR A 19 2.84 -7.14 7.96
C TYR A 19 1.46 -7.37 8.59
N ASP A 20 0.79 -8.48 8.26
CA ASP A 20 -0.50 -8.80 8.90
C ASP A 20 -0.36 -8.93 10.42
N GLN A 21 0.67 -9.61 10.91
CA GLN A 21 0.82 -9.89 12.34
C GLN A 21 1.23 -8.66 13.15
N GLN A 22 2.07 -7.79 12.59
CA GLN A 22 2.78 -6.75 13.34
C GLN A 22 2.35 -5.32 12.99
N LEU A 23 2.03 -5.06 11.72
CA LEU A 23 1.87 -3.69 11.19
C LEU A 23 0.42 -3.36 10.82
N SER A 24 -0.44 -4.38 10.60
CA SER A 24 -1.84 -4.18 10.19
C SER A 24 -2.81 -3.77 11.31
N GLY A 25 -2.30 -3.36 12.48
CA GLY A 25 -3.13 -2.94 13.62
C GLY A 25 -4.08 -1.79 13.26
N TYR A 26 -3.58 -0.80 12.50
CA TYR A 26 -4.39 0.30 12.00
C TYR A 26 -5.55 -0.22 11.13
N TYR A 27 -5.27 -1.17 10.23
CA TYR A 27 -6.23 -1.75 9.30
C TYR A 27 -7.32 -2.52 10.06
N LYS A 28 -6.92 -3.36 11.02
CA LYS A 28 -7.83 -4.15 11.87
C LYS A 28 -8.76 -3.27 12.70
N LEU A 29 -8.27 -2.13 13.19
CA LEU A 29 -9.12 -1.18 13.91
C LEU A 29 -10.07 -0.43 12.97
N GLN A 30 -9.56 0.12 11.86
CA GLN A 30 -10.35 0.91 10.92
C GLN A 30 -11.41 0.06 10.19
N ASN A 31 -11.11 -1.19 9.87
CA ASN A 31 -12.06 -2.08 9.20
C ASN A 31 -13.15 -2.66 10.12
N THR A 32 -13.02 -2.51 11.45
CA THR A 32 -14.00 -3.02 12.43
C THR A 32 -14.68 -1.94 13.28
N ARG A 33 -14.00 -0.83 13.58
CA ARG A 33 -14.49 0.23 14.46
C ARG A 33 -14.02 1.62 13.96
N PRO A 34 -14.31 2.00 12.71
CA PRO A 34 -13.78 3.25 12.13
C PRO A 34 -14.21 4.50 12.90
N GLN A 35 -15.44 4.53 13.41
CA GLN A 35 -15.95 5.67 14.19
C GLN A 35 -15.24 5.82 15.55
N LEU A 36 -14.78 4.71 16.14
CA LEU A 36 -14.13 4.71 17.45
C LEU A 36 -12.78 5.44 17.39
N ILE A 37 -11.93 5.07 16.44
CA ILE A 37 -10.63 5.74 16.23
C ILE A 37 -10.82 7.15 15.64
N GLY A 38 -11.90 7.38 14.89
CA GLY A 38 -12.20 8.66 14.29
C GLY A 38 -12.28 9.82 15.28
N PHE A 39 -12.76 9.60 16.51
CA PHE A 39 -12.82 10.65 17.54
C PHE A 39 -11.42 11.13 17.94
N SER A 40 -10.47 10.22 18.20
CA SER A 40 -9.11 10.62 18.58
C SER A 40 -8.33 11.24 17.43
N LEU A 41 -8.56 10.79 16.20
CA LEU A 41 -7.93 11.35 15.00
C LEU A 41 -8.47 12.74 14.63
N ALA A 42 -9.72 13.04 15.01
CA ALA A 42 -10.34 14.34 14.76
C ALA A 42 -10.01 15.39 15.84
N ASP A 43 -9.76 14.96 17.08
CA ASP A 43 -9.63 15.86 18.23
C ASP A 43 -8.17 16.21 18.54
N SER A 44 -7.22 15.32 18.23
CA SER A 44 -5.80 15.50 18.56
C SER A 44 -4.91 15.59 17.31
N PRO A 45 -4.29 16.75 17.02
CA PRO A 45 -3.38 16.87 15.88
C PRO A 45 -2.13 16.00 16.06
N VAL A 46 -1.64 15.85 17.29
CA VAL A 46 -0.50 14.96 17.60
C VAL A 46 -0.91 13.49 17.43
N GLY A 47 -2.14 13.14 17.83
CA GLY A 47 -2.68 11.79 17.64
C GLY A 47 -2.79 11.42 16.17
N LEU A 48 -3.32 12.33 15.34
CA LEU A 48 -3.40 12.14 13.89
C LEU A 48 -2.00 12.07 13.25
N ALA A 49 -1.10 12.99 13.61
CA ALA A 49 0.25 13.03 13.09
C ALA A 49 1.01 11.73 13.38
N ALA A 50 0.98 11.26 14.63
CA ALA A 50 1.62 10.00 15.01
C ALA A 50 1.02 8.79 14.28
N TRP A 51 -0.30 8.78 14.07
CA TRP A 51 -1.00 7.70 13.37
C TRP A 51 -0.55 7.59 11.90
N ILE A 52 -0.43 8.72 11.20
CA ILE A 52 -0.02 8.76 9.79
C ILE A 52 1.49 8.54 9.67
N TYR A 53 2.29 9.19 10.52
CA TYR A 53 3.74 9.03 10.52
C TYR A 53 4.18 7.58 10.73
N ALA A 54 3.47 6.82 11.58
CA ALA A 54 3.72 5.38 11.74
C ALA A 54 3.58 4.60 10.42
N LEU A 55 2.67 5.00 9.51
CA LEU A 55 2.56 4.36 8.20
C LEU A 55 3.79 4.66 7.33
N PHE A 56 4.27 5.91 7.31
CA PHE A 56 5.53 6.25 6.66
C PHE A 56 6.69 5.43 7.21
N GLN A 57 6.74 5.22 8.53
CA GLN A 57 7.76 4.39 9.18
C GLN A 57 7.65 2.91 8.79
N ASP A 58 6.44 2.37 8.76
CA ASP A 58 6.20 0.93 8.68
C ASP A 58 6.27 0.37 7.25
N VAL A 59 5.93 1.17 6.24
CA VAL A 59 5.74 0.67 4.85
C VAL A 59 6.57 1.37 3.77
N SER A 60 7.38 2.38 4.11
CA SER A 60 8.36 2.96 3.17
C SER A 60 9.66 2.16 3.15
N ASP A 61 10.54 2.47 2.20
CA ASP A 61 11.90 1.92 2.11
C ASP A 61 12.90 2.59 3.08
N SER A 62 12.39 3.24 4.14
CA SER A 62 13.19 4.04 5.08
C SER A 62 13.90 3.24 6.19
N GLY A 63 13.63 1.94 6.29
CA GLY A 63 14.18 1.11 7.37
C GLY A 63 13.70 1.51 8.77
N GLY A 64 12.58 2.25 8.87
CA GLY A 64 12.02 2.73 10.12
C GLY A 64 12.44 4.15 10.51
N ASP A 65 13.11 4.89 9.62
CA ASP A 65 13.47 6.30 9.79
C ASP A 65 12.91 7.14 8.61
N PRO A 66 11.62 7.52 8.63
CA PRO A 66 10.95 8.22 7.52
C PRO A 66 11.73 9.41 6.96
N GLU A 67 12.39 10.18 7.82
CA GLU A 67 13.15 11.39 7.47
C GLU A 67 14.38 11.09 6.59
N SER A 68 14.82 9.84 6.51
CA SER A 68 15.86 9.40 5.58
C SER A 68 15.39 9.36 4.12
N VAL A 69 14.06 9.30 3.89
CA VAL A 69 13.43 9.18 2.57
C VAL A 69 12.55 10.39 2.24
N PHE A 70 11.86 10.94 3.24
CA PHE A 70 10.94 12.06 3.09
C PHE A 70 11.45 13.29 3.84
N SER A 71 11.26 14.48 3.28
CA SER A 71 11.47 15.70 4.06
C SER A 71 10.41 15.83 5.15
N ALA A 72 10.76 16.49 6.25
CA ALA A 72 9.79 16.80 7.31
C ALA A 72 8.58 17.59 6.76
N ASP A 73 8.80 18.51 5.83
CA ASP A 73 7.73 19.26 5.18
C ASP A 73 6.80 18.34 4.37
N ALA A 74 7.32 17.35 3.64
CA ALA A 74 6.48 16.42 2.88
C ALA A 74 5.61 15.54 3.80
N LEU A 75 6.16 15.08 4.93
CA LEU A 75 5.42 14.34 5.95
C LEU A 75 4.32 15.21 6.58
N LEU A 76 4.65 16.45 6.93
CA LEU A 76 3.70 17.40 7.50
C LEU A 76 2.61 17.79 6.50
N ASP A 77 2.94 18.01 5.23
CA ASP A 77 1.97 18.32 4.19
C ASP A 77 0.93 17.18 4.04
N ASP A 78 1.36 15.92 4.01
CA ASP A 78 0.45 14.78 3.98
C ASP A 78 -0.44 14.74 5.22
N ILE A 79 0.14 14.88 6.43
CA ILE A 79 -0.61 14.93 7.69
C ILE A 79 -1.64 16.07 7.68
N MET A 80 -1.26 17.24 7.17
CA MET A 80 -2.12 18.42 7.12
C MET A 80 -3.28 18.27 6.12
N MET A 81 -3.11 17.46 5.08
CA MET A 81 -4.20 17.06 4.18
C MET A 81 -5.29 16.24 4.89
N TYR A 82 -4.97 15.58 6.01
CA TYR A 82 -5.97 14.94 6.87
C TYR A 82 -6.51 15.86 7.96
N TRP A 83 -5.62 16.66 8.58
CA TRP A 83 -5.97 17.51 9.71
C TRP A 83 -6.92 18.64 9.35
N LEU A 84 -6.56 19.45 8.35
CA LEU A 84 -7.30 20.67 8.00
C LEU A 84 -8.75 20.42 7.58
N PRO A 85 -9.06 19.42 6.72
CA PRO A 85 -10.44 19.10 6.40
C PRO A 85 -11.11 18.18 7.43
N ASN A 86 -10.41 17.82 8.52
CA ASN A 86 -10.87 16.88 9.55
C ASN A 86 -11.32 15.53 8.97
N THR A 87 -10.48 14.92 8.12
CA THR A 87 -10.83 13.72 7.36
C THR A 87 -10.32 12.42 7.97
N GLY A 88 -9.63 12.45 9.12
CA GLY A 88 -9.15 11.24 9.79
C GLY A 88 -10.26 10.23 10.11
N ALA A 89 -11.43 10.71 10.54
CA ALA A 89 -12.59 9.84 10.79
C ALA A 89 -13.23 9.32 9.50
N SER A 90 -13.33 10.15 8.46
CA SER A 90 -13.94 9.75 7.19
C SER A 90 -13.05 8.79 6.39
N SER A 91 -11.73 8.98 6.39
CA SER A 91 -10.79 8.09 5.71
C SER A 91 -10.83 6.69 6.33
N ALA A 92 -10.95 6.60 7.66
CA ALA A 92 -11.06 5.32 8.35
C ALA A 92 -12.27 4.48 7.93
N ARG A 93 -13.38 5.12 7.54
CA ARG A 93 -14.59 4.40 7.07
C ARG A 93 -14.38 3.66 5.75
N LEU A 94 -13.40 4.07 4.93
CA LEU A 94 -13.06 3.36 3.69
C LEU A 94 -12.71 1.89 3.95
N TYR A 95 -11.95 1.61 5.00
CA TYR A 95 -11.56 0.25 5.38
C TYR A 95 -12.76 -0.60 5.79
N TRP A 96 -13.69 -0.03 6.54
CA TRP A 96 -14.92 -0.71 6.95
C TRP A 96 -15.80 -1.06 5.76
N GLU A 97 -16.04 -0.11 4.86
CA GLU A 97 -16.86 -0.35 3.67
C GLU A 97 -16.17 -1.33 2.71
N GLY A 98 -14.87 -1.15 2.46
CA GLY A 98 -14.08 -2.04 1.60
C GLY A 98 -14.11 -3.49 2.08
N MET A 99 -13.93 -3.72 3.39
CA MET A 99 -14.00 -5.08 3.96
C MET A 99 -15.40 -5.68 3.86
N ARG A 100 -16.46 -4.89 4.01
CA ARG A 100 -17.85 -5.38 3.85
C ARG A 100 -18.16 -5.75 2.42
N GLU A 101 -17.74 -4.96 1.45
CA GLU A 101 -17.91 -5.31 0.04
C GLU A 101 -17.09 -6.56 -0.33
N MET A 102 -15.87 -6.69 0.17
CA MET A 102 -15.06 -7.90 0.01
C MET A 102 -15.75 -9.15 0.59
N MET A 103 -16.37 -9.04 1.77
CA MET A 103 -17.11 -10.16 2.38
C MET A 103 -18.39 -10.54 1.63
N LYS A 104 -19.04 -9.59 0.93
CA LYS A 104 -20.24 -9.86 0.11
C LYS A 104 -19.89 -10.52 -1.22
N GLY A 105 -18.90 -9.97 -1.93
CA GLY A 105 -18.58 -10.34 -3.31
C GLY A 105 -17.45 -11.37 -3.45
N GLY A 106 -16.66 -11.57 -2.39
CA GLY A 106 -15.41 -12.32 -2.46
C GLY A 106 -14.38 -11.68 -3.40
N MET A 107 -13.24 -12.34 -3.56
CA MET A 107 -12.26 -11.96 -4.57
C MET A 107 -12.65 -12.58 -5.93
N PRO A 108 -12.61 -11.83 -7.03
CA PRO A 108 -12.84 -12.39 -8.36
C PRO A 108 -11.87 -13.54 -8.64
N SER A 109 -12.41 -14.72 -8.98
CA SER A 109 -11.62 -15.91 -9.29
C SER A 109 -11.15 -15.95 -10.75
N SER A 110 -11.80 -15.20 -11.65
CA SER A 110 -11.41 -15.09 -13.04
C SER A 110 -10.25 -14.09 -13.22
N PRO A 111 -9.32 -14.36 -14.15
CA PRO A 111 -8.29 -13.39 -14.52
C PRO A 111 -8.90 -12.08 -15.02
N MET A 112 -8.33 -10.95 -14.60
CA MET A 112 -8.71 -9.62 -15.09
C MET A 112 -8.30 -9.48 -16.55
N ARG A 113 -9.26 -9.08 -17.40
CA ARG A 113 -9.04 -8.90 -18.84
C ARG A 113 -8.58 -7.49 -19.22
N THR A 114 -8.70 -6.54 -18.32
CA THR A 114 -8.19 -5.18 -18.55
C THR A 114 -6.66 -5.24 -18.62
N PRO A 115 -6.03 -4.63 -19.64
CA PRO A 115 -4.57 -4.54 -19.71
C PRO A 115 -4.00 -3.92 -18.43
N ALA A 116 -2.98 -4.54 -17.86
CA ALA A 116 -2.38 -4.12 -16.59
C ALA A 116 -0.86 -4.04 -16.68
N GLY A 117 -0.30 -3.01 -16.05
CA GLY A 117 1.13 -2.90 -15.73
C GLY A 117 1.35 -3.02 -14.23
N ILE A 118 2.40 -3.72 -13.82
CA ILE A 118 2.78 -3.88 -12.42
C ILE A 118 4.25 -3.52 -12.24
N SER A 119 4.52 -2.66 -11.26
CA SER A 119 5.85 -2.23 -10.87
C SER A 119 6.04 -2.58 -9.39
N MET A 120 6.90 -3.56 -9.12
CA MET A 120 7.08 -4.12 -7.79
C MET A 120 8.26 -3.46 -7.08
N PHE A 121 7.94 -2.63 -6.09
CA PHE A 121 8.91 -1.94 -5.27
C PHE A 121 9.37 -2.85 -4.10
N PRO A 122 10.66 -2.90 -3.76
CA PRO A 122 11.19 -3.88 -2.81
C PRO A 122 10.69 -3.68 -1.38
N GLY A 123 10.40 -2.43 -0.98
CA GLY A 123 9.86 -2.07 0.33
C GLY A 123 8.35 -2.30 0.50
N GLU A 124 7.62 -2.64 -0.57
CA GLU A 124 6.20 -3.01 -0.47
C GLU A 124 6.05 -4.28 0.38
N GLN A 125 5.08 -4.27 1.30
CA GLN A 125 4.86 -5.38 2.24
C GLN A 125 4.03 -6.50 1.61
N LEU A 126 3.11 -6.15 0.70
CA LEU A 126 2.22 -7.07 -0.01
C LEU A 126 2.67 -7.25 -1.47
N ARG A 127 3.79 -7.95 -1.66
CA ARG A 127 4.41 -8.13 -2.98
C ARG A 127 3.75 -9.23 -3.81
N LEU A 128 3.84 -9.06 -5.13
CA LEU A 128 3.32 -9.99 -6.13
C LEU A 128 4.44 -10.45 -7.06
N SER A 129 4.69 -11.76 -7.13
CA SER A 129 5.62 -12.29 -8.14
C SER A 129 5.02 -12.20 -9.54
N ARG A 130 5.86 -12.22 -10.58
CA ARG A 130 5.41 -12.27 -11.98
C ARG A 130 4.44 -13.42 -12.23
N ARG A 131 4.75 -14.60 -11.69
CA ARG A 131 3.91 -15.80 -11.80
C ARG A 131 2.53 -15.60 -11.16
N TRP A 132 2.45 -14.89 -10.05
CA TRP A 132 1.15 -14.58 -9.42
C TRP A 132 0.39 -13.50 -10.19
N ALA A 133 1.10 -12.50 -10.72
CA ALA A 133 0.53 -11.49 -11.61
C ALA A 133 -0.10 -12.10 -12.86
N GLU A 134 0.62 -12.98 -13.57
CA GLU A 134 0.14 -13.64 -14.78
C GLU A 134 -1.08 -14.55 -14.53
N ARG A 135 -1.25 -15.07 -13.31
CA ARG A 135 -2.48 -15.78 -12.91
C ARG A 135 -3.65 -14.82 -12.66
N ARG A 136 -3.38 -13.62 -12.15
CA ARG A 136 -4.40 -12.63 -11.77
C ARG A 136 -4.88 -11.79 -12.95
N PHE A 137 -3.99 -11.50 -13.91
CA PHE A 137 -4.21 -10.63 -15.05
C PHE A 137 -4.00 -11.41 -16.35
N ALA A 138 -5.04 -11.51 -17.17
CA ALA A 138 -4.97 -12.17 -18.48
C ALA A 138 -4.13 -11.38 -19.50
N ASP A 139 -4.01 -10.07 -19.30
CA ASP A 139 -3.27 -9.17 -20.19
C ASP A 139 -2.31 -8.30 -19.35
N LEU A 140 -1.17 -8.89 -18.99
CA LEU A 140 -0.10 -8.23 -18.25
C LEU A 140 0.90 -7.61 -19.23
N VAL A 141 0.70 -6.34 -19.58
CA VAL A 141 1.48 -5.65 -20.62
C VAL A 141 2.82 -5.10 -20.12
N HIS A 142 2.99 -4.98 -18.80
CA HIS A 142 4.24 -4.57 -18.17
C HIS A 142 4.39 -5.25 -16.81
N PHE A 143 5.57 -5.77 -16.52
CA PHE A 143 5.95 -6.25 -15.20
C PHE A 143 7.42 -5.96 -14.97
N ASN A 144 7.72 -5.23 -13.90
CA ASN A 144 9.09 -4.93 -13.50
C ASN A 144 9.25 -5.03 -11.98
N GLU A 145 10.44 -5.38 -11.52
CA GLU A 145 10.84 -5.35 -10.11
C GLU A 145 11.95 -4.30 -9.97
N LEU A 146 11.76 -3.33 -9.08
CA LEU A 146 12.68 -2.21 -8.92
C LEU A 146 13.68 -2.47 -7.78
N GLU A 147 14.78 -1.72 -7.79
CA GLU A 147 15.86 -1.86 -6.80
C GLU A 147 15.62 -1.07 -5.51
N GLN A 148 14.78 -0.03 -5.55
CA GLN A 148 14.52 0.88 -4.42
C GLN A 148 13.08 1.35 -4.39
N GLY A 149 12.62 1.76 -3.21
CA GLY A 149 11.30 2.33 -2.93
C GLY A 149 10.36 1.33 -2.23
N GLY A 150 9.36 1.87 -1.54
CA GLY A 150 8.36 1.13 -0.80
C GLY A 150 6.94 1.46 -1.23
N HIS A 151 6.04 1.50 -0.25
CA HIS A 151 4.61 1.69 -0.47
C HIS A 151 4.26 3.03 -1.13
N PHE A 152 5.01 4.09 -0.80
CA PHE A 152 4.78 5.44 -1.32
C PHE A 152 5.62 5.70 -2.58
N ALA A 153 5.62 4.76 -3.53
CA ALA A 153 6.47 4.73 -4.71
C ALA A 153 6.61 6.09 -5.45
N ALA A 154 5.52 6.83 -5.61
CA ALA A 154 5.53 8.13 -6.28
C ALA A 154 6.23 9.24 -5.48
N LEU A 155 6.21 9.16 -4.14
CA LEU A 155 6.92 10.07 -3.24
C LEU A 155 8.37 9.64 -3.04
N GLU A 156 8.63 8.34 -2.91
CA GLU A 156 9.96 7.78 -2.64
C GLU A 156 10.86 7.79 -3.88
N GLN A 157 10.30 7.43 -5.04
CA GLN A 157 11.05 7.22 -6.29
C GLN A 157 10.32 7.87 -7.47
N PRO A 158 10.13 9.20 -7.48
CA PRO A 158 9.26 9.88 -8.45
C PRO A 158 9.68 9.66 -9.91
N ALA A 159 10.99 9.66 -10.20
CA ALA A 159 11.50 9.44 -11.56
C ALA A 159 11.19 8.01 -12.03
N SER A 160 11.53 7.01 -11.21
CA SER A 160 11.27 5.60 -11.50
C SER A 160 9.78 5.32 -11.66
N PHE A 161 8.94 5.87 -10.77
CA PHE A 161 7.48 5.75 -10.87
C PHE A 161 6.95 6.30 -12.20
N VAL A 162 7.40 7.49 -12.61
CA VAL A 162 6.99 8.10 -13.89
C VAL A 162 7.43 7.24 -15.08
N ASP A 163 8.64 6.70 -15.06
CA ASP A 163 9.15 5.87 -16.15
C ASP A 163 8.43 4.53 -16.26
N GLU A 164 8.06 3.93 -15.13
CA GLU A 164 7.24 2.72 -15.06
C GLU A 164 5.82 2.93 -15.61
N VAL A 165 5.17 4.04 -15.23
CA VAL A 165 3.87 4.45 -15.78
C VAL A 165 3.99 4.66 -17.30
N ARG A 166 5.02 5.39 -17.75
CA ARG A 166 5.26 5.62 -19.19
C ARG A 166 5.53 4.32 -19.95
N SER A 167 6.28 3.38 -19.36
CA SER A 167 6.59 2.10 -20.00
C SER A 167 5.32 1.26 -20.17
N THR A 168 4.47 1.22 -19.14
CA THR A 168 3.15 0.57 -19.22
C THR A 168 2.28 1.16 -20.33
N PHE A 169 2.13 2.49 -20.38
CA PHE A 169 1.23 3.10 -21.37
C PHE A 169 1.82 3.19 -22.78
N ARG A 170 3.14 3.08 -22.95
CA ARG A 170 3.78 3.04 -24.27
C ARG A 170 3.34 1.82 -25.10
N THR A 171 2.99 0.70 -24.47
CA THR A 171 2.52 -0.50 -25.15
C THR A 171 1.05 -0.45 -25.56
N LEU A 172 0.31 0.54 -25.05
CA LEU A 172 -1.14 0.70 -25.24
C LEU A 172 -1.52 1.88 -26.15
N ARG A 173 -0.53 2.58 -26.70
CA ARG A 173 -0.71 3.75 -27.58
C ARG A 173 -0.54 3.39 -29.05
#